data_AF-A0A0H2QYF3-F1
#
_entry.id   AF-A0A0H2QYF3-F1
#
_cell.length_a   1.000
_cell.length_b   1.000
_cell.length_c   1.000
_cell.angle_alpha   90.00
_cell.angle_beta   90.00
_cell.angle_gamma   90.00
#
_symmetry.space_group_name_H-M   'P 1'
#
loop_
_entity.id
_entity.type
_entity.pdbx_description
1 polymer ?
#
loop_
_entity_poly.entity_id
_entity_poly.type
_entity_poly.pdbx_seq_one_letter_code
_entity_poly.pdbx_strand_id
1 'polypeptide(L)'
;MSEVQSVRNVLHRASPRLRLILFTFHSTDSLHVHMSVDAPLFPSPFLPDLHHDTMQSFDRRSLAHSDADSSTTHSSATAPNLVGPGRTIGLLFDWLGQGLQSFLNKRAVQLNFGPEAVARDIRRLRRHEQISLMVRFAAPYAHINKAQEKKLRSLCKSLLKYAGSPVRSTQMKALEEIKTLAIEDPIVCDFLSACNLQHLVPKYREPDLIMATSRAVGCIENAKVHELWRHTLLLTYNIDDIFHNGIYQLALSDINVEALKGSLRNGNASFTAARYLTKLIRISNPVIHVLLARPLWDSYMKTVASFPATIEWSNVNEEISSSHWPHSQIPIWL
;
A
#
# COMPACT_ATOMS: atom_id res chain seq x y z
N MET A 1 -22.67 -5.22 17.07
CA MET A 1 -22.34 -5.64 18.45
C MET A 1 -21.27 -6.74 18.55
N SER A 2 -21.13 -7.69 17.62
CA SER A 2 -20.13 -8.78 17.73
C SER A 2 -18.67 -8.34 17.55
N GLU A 3 -18.43 -7.31 16.74
CA GLU A 3 -17.07 -6.87 16.40
C GLU A 3 -16.40 -6.05 17.50
N VAL A 4 -17.13 -5.10 18.09
CA VAL A 4 -16.67 -4.31 19.26
C VAL A 4 -16.32 -5.25 20.42
N GLN A 5 -17.13 -6.27 20.68
CA GLN A 5 -16.84 -7.26 21.72
C GLN A 5 -15.60 -8.11 21.39
N SER A 6 -15.36 -8.41 20.12
CA SER A 6 -14.15 -9.11 19.65
C SER A 6 -12.90 -8.26 19.88
N VAL A 7 -12.92 -6.98 19.50
CA VAL A 7 -11.81 -6.03 19.74
C VAL A 7 -11.54 -5.91 21.24
N ARG A 8 -12.59 -5.74 22.03
CA ARG A 8 -12.52 -5.62 23.49
C ARG A 8 -11.92 -6.89 24.12
N ASN A 9 -12.33 -8.07 23.67
CA ASN A 9 -11.80 -9.34 24.15
C ASN A 9 -10.33 -9.55 23.76
N VAL A 10 -9.92 -9.13 22.56
CA VAL A 10 -8.51 -9.16 22.11
C VAL A 10 -7.66 -8.19 22.93
N LEU A 11 -8.14 -6.96 23.15
CA LEU A 11 -7.48 -5.95 23.97
C LEU A 11 -7.39 -6.37 25.45
N HIS A 12 -8.43 -6.99 26.00
CA HIS A 12 -8.38 -7.57 27.35
C HIS A 12 -7.38 -8.71 27.46
N ARG A 13 -7.11 -9.46 26.39
CA ARG A 13 -6.09 -10.54 26.39
C ARG A 13 -4.68 -10.05 26.06
N ALA A 14 -4.52 -8.81 25.60
CA ALA A 14 -3.22 -8.22 25.31
C ALA A 14 -2.44 -7.88 26.60
N SER A 15 -1.11 -7.82 26.48
CA SER A 15 -0.13 -7.58 27.56
C SER A 15 -0.53 -6.45 28.53
N PRO A 16 -0.21 -6.55 29.84
CA PRO A 16 -0.47 -5.50 30.84
C PRO A 16 0.02 -4.10 30.43
N ARG A 17 1.04 -3.99 29.58
CA ARG A 17 1.55 -2.71 29.05
C ARG A 17 0.55 -1.97 28.15
N LEU A 18 -0.29 -2.68 27.39
CA LEU A 18 -1.36 -2.06 26.60
C LEU A 18 -2.57 -1.68 27.47
N ARG A 19 -2.81 -2.42 28.57
CA ARG A 19 -3.79 -2.03 29.58
C ARG A 19 -3.37 -0.74 30.29
N LEU A 20 -2.07 -0.51 30.49
CA LEU A 20 -1.57 0.72 31.11
C LEU A 20 -1.88 1.97 30.27
N ILE A 21 -1.76 1.89 28.93
CA ILE A 21 -2.10 2.99 28.03
C ILE A 21 -3.60 3.31 28.06
N LEU A 22 -4.46 2.31 28.31
CA LEU A 22 -5.91 2.50 28.47
C LEU A 22 -6.31 2.91 29.90
N PHE A 23 -5.57 2.49 30.94
CA PHE A 23 -5.86 2.83 32.34
C PHE A 23 -5.34 4.20 32.77
N THR A 24 -4.31 4.74 32.11
CA THR A 24 -3.90 6.14 32.33
C THR A 24 -4.98 7.15 31.92
N PHE A 25 -6.06 6.73 31.24
CA PHE A 25 -7.20 7.59 30.90
C PHE A 25 -8.31 7.65 31.96
N HIS A 26 -8.28 6.82 33.00
CA HIS A 26 -9.37 6.76 33.99
C HIS A 26 -9.02 7.32 35.38
N SER A 27 -7.81 7.86 35.57
CA SER A 27 -7.42 8.49 36.84
C SER A 27 -6.70 9.81 36.55
N THR A 28 -7.48 10.88 36.44
CA THR A 28 -7.01 12.24 36.69
C THR A 28 -7.57 12.68 38.03
N ASP A 29 -6.96 12.18 39.11
CA ASP A 29 -6.99 12.90 40.37
C ASP A 29 -5.65 13.60 40.56
N SER A 30 -5.77 14.90 40.80
CA SER A 30 -4.74 15.90 40.93
C SER A 30 -3.66 15.53 41.94
N LEU A 31 -2.40 15.39 41.48
CA LEU A 31 -1.22 15.52 42.32
C LEU A 31 -0.19 16.41 41.62
N HIS A 32 -0.10 17.65 42.11
CA HIS A 32 1.01 18.56 41.87
C HIS A 32 2.31 17.89 42.33
N VAL A 33 3.20 17.57 41.40
CA VAL A 33 4.60 17.28 41.70
C VAL A 33 5.46 18.27 40.92
N HIS A 34 6.06 19.19 41.67
CA HIS A 34 7.16 20.04 41.22
C HIS A 34 8.37 19.14 40.91
N MET A 35 8.74 19.01 39.64
CA MET A 35 10.05 18.46 39.27
C MET A 35 10.87 19.56 38.58
N SER A 36 11.87 20.04 39.32
CA SER A 36 12.98 20.83 38.82
C SER A 36 13.85 19.93 37.95
N VAL A 37 14.13 20.34 36.71
CA VAL A 37 15.06 19.65 35.81
C VAL A 37 16.09 20.65 35.32
N ASP A 38 17.24 20.65 35.98
CA ASP A 38 18.48 21.14 35.40
C ASP A 38 19.02 20.07 34.45
N ALA A 39 19.19 20.43 33.17
CA ALA A 39 19.87 19.59 32.18
C ALA A 39 20.92 20.43 31.42
N PRO A 40 22.14 19.90 31.20
CA PRO A 40 23.25 20.64 30.62
C PRO A 40 23.19 20.68 29.09
N LEU A 41 23.65 21.82 28.57
CA LEU A 41 23.90 22.12 27.17
C LEU A 41 24.99 21.20 26.58
N PHE A 42 24.69 20.52 25.47
CA PHE A 42 25.71 20.04 24.54
C PHE A 42 25.32 20.37 23.09
N PRO A 43 26.31 20.64 22.22
CA PRO A 43 26.11 21.36 20.96
C PRO A 43 25.77 20.43 19.80
N SER A 44 24.98 20.96 18.87
CA SER A 44 24.59 20.33 17.61
C SER A 44 25.78 20.13 16.67
N PRO A 45 25.88 18.98 15.96
CA PRO A 45 26.83 18.83 14.88
C PRO A 45 26.25 19.32 13.54
N PHE A 46 27.12 20.01 12.83
CA PHE A 46 27.01 20.55 11.47
C PHE A 46 26.47 19.54 10.45
N LEU A 47 25.61 20.05 9.56
CA LEU A 47 25.12 19.41 8.35
C LEU A 47 25.85 20.03 7.14
N PRO A 48 26.47 19.26 6.23
CA PRO A 48 27.01 19.83 5.01
C PRO A 48 25.96 19.85 3.89
N ASP A 49 25.97 20.96 3.16
CA ASP A 49 25.22 21.25 1.94
C ASP A 49 25.33 20.12 0.90
N LEU A 50 24.18 19.68 0.39
CA LEU A 50 24.12 18.80 -0.78
C LEU A 50 23.77 19.63 -2.02
N HIS A 51 24.78 19.71 -2.89
CA HIS A 51 24.78 20.36 -4.20
C HIS A 51 23.66 19.86 -5.13
N HIS A 52 23.04 20.83 -5.79
CA HIS A 52 22.27 20.70 -7.02
C HIS A 52 23.18 20.21 -8.17
N ASP A 53 22.76 19.18 -8.90
CA ASP A 53 23.32 18.91 -10.23
C ASP A 53 22.29 18.31 -11.21
N THR A 54 21.93 19.17 -12.17
CA THR A 54 21.91 18.94 -13.62
C THR A 54 20.98 17.85 -14.21
N MET A 55 19.78 18.28 -14.62
CA MET A 55 18.95 17.63 -15.65
C MET A 55 19.63 17.76 -17.02
N GLN A 56 20.10 16.64 -17.58
CA GLN A 56 20.50 16.56 -18.99
C GLN A 56 19.27 16.32 -19.88
N SER A 57 19.04 17.27 -20.79
CA SER A 57 18.15 17.17 -21.94
C SER A 57 18.65 16.10 -22.91
N PHE A 58 17.80 15.15 -23.31
CA PHE A 58 18.12 14.21 -24.38
C PHE A 58 17.18 14.36 -25.58
N ASP A 59 17.85 14.58 -26.70
CA ASP A 59 17.35 14.77 -28.05
C ASP A 59 16.51 13.59 -28.57
N ARG A 60 15.43 13.94 -29.25
CA ARG A 60 14.60 13.05 -30.07
C ARG A 60 15.34 12.70 -31.36
N ARG A 61 15.49 11.41 -31.66
CA ARG A 61 15.68 10.94 -33.05
C ARG A 61 14.60 9.93 -33.42
N SER A 62 13.82 10.36 -34.40
CA SER A 62 12.84 9.64 -35.20
C SER A 62 13.55 8.81 -36.28
N LEU A 63 13.11 7.57 -36.50
CA LEU A 63 13.44 6.69 -37.65
C LEU A 63 12.20 5.79 -37.87
N ALA A 64 11.31 6.14 -38.81
CA ALA A 64 11.26 5.63 -40.20
C ALA A 64 11.22 4.08 -40.24
N HIS A 65 10.03 3.49 -40.28
CA HIS A 65 9.32 3.00 -41.47
C HIS A 65 10.13 1.98 -42.29
N SER A 66 9.64 0.73 -42.32
CA SER A 66 10.12 -0.31 -43.22
C SER A 66 8.91 -1.15 -43.61
N ASP A 67 8.64 -1.11 -44.91
CA ASP A 67 7.50 -1.71 -45.59
C ASP A 67 7.54 -3.23 -45.62
N ALA A 68 6.35 -3.73 -45.95
CA ALA A 68 6.03 -5.11 -46.23
C ALA A 68 6.75 -5.66 -47.46
N ASP A 69 7.40 -6.82 -47.30
CA ASP A 69 7.72 -7.69 -48.42
C ASP A 69 6.94 -9.00 -48.30
N SER A 70 6.01 -9.16 -49.24
CA SER A 70 5.27 -10.37 -49.52
C SER A 70 6.16 -11.31 -50.33
N SER A 71 6.60 -12.43 -49.74
CA SER A 71 7.13 -13.57 -50.50
C SER A 71 6.18 -14.75 -50.37
N THR A 72 5.43 -14.99 -51.44
CA THR A 72 4.65 -16.20 -51.71
C THR A 72 5.57 -17.43 -51.75
N THR A 73 5.55 -18.25 -50.70
CA THR A 73 6.20 -19.56 -50.69
C THR A 73 5.18 -20.65 -51.04
N HIS A 74 5.52 -21.36 -52.12
CA HIS A 74 4.84 -22.50 -52.70
C HIS A 74 4.44 -23.58 -51.66
N SER A 75 3.18 -23.98 -51.70
CA SER A 75 2.70 -25.25 -51.13
C SER A 75 3.37 -26.43 -51.83
N SER A 76 4.36 -27.05 -51.17
CA SER A 76 4.67 -28.47 -51.40
C SER A 76 3.85 -29.28 -50.39
N ALA A 77 2.60 -29.58 -50.77
CA ALA A 77 1.75 -30.51 -50.03
C ALA A 77 2.36 -31.91 -50.09
N THR A 78 3.13 -32.28 -49.08
CA THR A 78 3.57 -33.65 -48.84
C THR A 78 2.36 -34.46 -48.37
N ALA A 79 2.04 -35.51 -49.13
CA ALA A 79 0.91 -36.41 -48.87
C ALA A 79 0.85 -36.85 -47.39
N PRO A 80 -0.30 -36.66 -46.70
CA PRO A 80 -0.39 -36.83 -45.25
C PRO A 80 -0.57 -38.30 -44.87
N ASN A 81 0.38 -39.20 -45.14
CA ASN A 81 0.44 -40.53 -44.47
C ASN A 81 1.63 -41.45 -44.80
N LEU A 82 2.76 -40.95 -45.32
CA LEU A 82 3.93 -41.81 -45.52
C LEU A 82 4.77 -41.91 -44.23
N VAL A 83 5.14 -43.15 -43.88
CA VAL A 83 5.88 -43.52 -42.65
C VAL A 83 7.35 -43.08 -42.79
N GLY A 84 7.61 -41.78 -42.68
CA GLY A 84 8.94 -41.20 -42.75
C GLY A 84 9.58 -41.03 -41.36
N PRO A 85 10.91 -41.15 -41.22
CA PRO A 85 11.62 -40.98 -39.94
C PRO A 85 11.39 -39.61 -39.28
N GLY A 86 11.00 -38.58 -40.05
CA GLY A 86 10.60 -37.27 -39.52
C GLY A 86 9.30 -37.30 -38.69
N ARG A 87 8.42 -38.29 -38.91
CA ARG A 87 7.14 -38.41 -38.18
C ARG A 87 7.37 -38.91 -36.75
N THR A 88 8.38 -39.75 -36.53
CA THR A 88 8.76 -40.22 -35.19
C THR A 88 9.26 -39.08 -34.31
N ILE A 89 10.03 -38.14 -34.89
CA ILE A 89 10.51 -36.94 -34.19
C ILE A 89 9.34 -35.97 -33.93
N GLY A 90 8.43 -35.80 -34.89
CA GLY A 90 7.21 -35.01 -34.69
C GLY A 90 6.36 -35.51 -33.52
N LEU A 91 6.13 -36.82 -33.44
CA LEU A 91 5.39 -37.44 -32.32
C LEU A 91 6.10 -37.25 -30.97
N LEU A 92 7.43 -37.24 -30.95
CA LEU A 92 8.21 -36.96 -29.74
C LEU A 92 8.02 -35.51 -29.27
N PHE A 93 8.07 -34.54 -30.20
CA PHE A 93 7.83 -33.13 -29.87
C PHE A 93 6.39 -32.85 -29.46
N ASP A 94 5.41 -33.47 -30.11
CA ASP A 94 4.00 -33.33 -29.75
C ASP A 94 3.74 -33.90 -28.36
N TRP A 95 4.32 -35.06 -28.04
CA TRP A 95 4.24 -35.64 -26.70
C TRP A 95 4.92 -34.76 -25.65
N LEU A 96 6.10 -34.20 -25.96
CA LEU A 96 6.82 -33.29 -25.06
C LEU A 96 6.04 -31.98 -24.85
N GLY A 97 5.42 -31.45 -25.90
CA GLY A 97 4.57 -30.26 -25.86
C GLY A 97 3.33 -30.49 -24.99
N GLN A 98 2.66 -31.63 -25.15
CA GLN A 98 1.51 -32.01 -24.31
C GLN A 98 1.91 -32.22 -22.85
N GLY A 99 3.08 -32.81 -22.59
CA GLY A 99 3.65 -32.98 -21.25
C GLY A 99 3.97 -31.63 -20.58
N LEU A 100 4.62 -30.72 -21.30
CA LEU A 100 4.94 -29.38 -20.82
C LEU A 100 3.70 -28.55 -20.56
N GLN A 101 2.72 -28.59 -21.48
CA GLN A 101 1.45 -27.89 -21.34
C GLN A 101 0.67 -28.44 -20.14
N SER A 102 0.64 -29.75 -19.94
CA SER A 102 -0.01 -30.39 -18.77
C SER A 102 0.70 -30.04 -17.46
N PHE A 103 2.03 -29.98 -17.46
CA PHE A 103 2.81 -29.55 -16.30
C PHE A 103 2.58 -28.08 -15.98
N LEU A 104 2.60 -27.20 -16.99
CA LEU A 104 2.32 -25.77 -16.85
C LEU A 104 0.88 -25.52 -16.41
N ASN A 105 -0.10 -26.25 -16.92
CA ASN A 105 -1.50 -26.13 -16.48
C ASN A 105 -1.68 -26.60 -15.03
N LYS A 106 -1.10 -27.75 -14.65
CA LYS A 106 -1.15 -28.23 -13.26
C LYS A 106 -0.42 -27.29 -12.31
N ARG A 107 0.75 -26.78 -12.71
CA ARG A 107 1.47 -25.74 -11.97
C ARG A 107 0.67 -24.45 -11.90
N ALA A 108 -0.03 -24.05 -12.97
CA ALA A 108 -0.81 -22.82 -12.99
C ALA A 108 -2.04 -22.87 -12.10
N VAL A 109 -2.74 -24.01 -12.10
CA VAL A 109 -3.86 -24.27 -11.18
C VAL A 109 -3.38 -24.39 -9.73
N GLN A 110 -2.21 -24.99 -9.48
CA GLN A 110 -1.65 -25.09 -8.12
C GLN A 110 -0.99 -23.79 -7.62
N LEU A 111 -0.54 -22.90 -8.51
CA LEU A 111 0.26 -21.73 -8.12
C LEU A 111 -0.49 -20.42 -8.09
N ASN A 112 -1.76 -20.34 -8.51
CA ASN A 112 -2.50 -19.09 -8.63
C ASN A 112 -1.55 -17.98 -9.12
N PHE A 113 -0.96 -18.14 -10.31
CA PHE A 113 0.15 -17.29 -10.71
C PHE A 113 -0.29 -15.83 -10.84
N GLY A 114 0.53 -14.92 -10.31
CA GLY A 114 0.35 -13.49 -10.42
C GLY A 114 0.46 -12.76 -9.08
N PRO A 115 0.77 -11.46 -9.11
CA PRO A 115 0.87 -10.66 -7.90
C PRO A 115 -0.45 -10.56 -7.14
N GLU A 116 -1.59 -10.47 -7.81
CA GLU A 116 -2.91 -10.33 -7.17
C GLU A 116 -3.28 -11.58 -6.38
N ALA A 117 -2.88 -12.75 -6.86
CA ALA A 117 -3.09 -14.01 -6.15
C ALA A 117 -2.19 -14.14 -4.92
N VAL A 118 -0.92 -13.74 -5.01
CA VAL A 118 -0.04 -13.69 -3.83
C VAL A 118 -0.59 -12.69 -2.80
N ALA A 119 -1.07 -11.54 -3.25
CA ALA A 119 -1.70 -10.56 -2.39
C ALA A 119 -2.98 -11.13 -1.73
N ARG A 120 -3.82 -11.84 -2.49
CA ARG A 120 -4.99 -12.57 -1.95
C ARG A 120 -4.58 -13.60 -0.89
N ASP A 121 -3.50 -14.34 -1.10
CA ASP A 121 -2.98 -15.30 -0.12
C ASP A 121 -2.45 -14.60 1.14
N ILE A 122 -1.82 -13.42 1.01
CA ILE A 122 -1.46 -12.58 2.16
C ILE A 122 -2.71 -12.16 2.93
N ARG A 123 -3.72 -11.62 2.23
CA ARG A 123 -5.00 -11.20 2.83
C ARG A 123 -5.70 -12.35 3.56
N ARG A 124 -5.72 -13.55 2.97
CA ARG A 124 -6.27 -14.77 3.61
C ARG A 124 -5.46 -15.20 4.82
N LEU A 125 -4.13 -15.25 4.71
CA LEU A 125 -3.23 -15.61 5.82
C LEU A 125 -3.39 -14.66 7.01
N ARG A 126 -3.58 -13.37 6.72
CA ARG A 126 -3.81 -12.30 7.70
C ARG A 126 -5.28 -12.08 8.04
N ARG A 127 -6.18 -12.89 7.48
CA ARG A 127 -7.62 -12.87 7.74
C ARG A 127 -8.26 -11.50 7.56
N HIS A 128 -7.90 -10.79 6.49
CA HIS A 128 -8.42 -9.43 6.21
C HIS A 128 -9.94 -9.40 6.08
N GLU A 129 -10.57 -10.50 5.68
CA GLU A 129 -12.03 -10.66 5.60
C GLU A 129 -12.70 -10.88 6.97
N GLN A 130 -11.95 -11.36 7.97
CA GLN A 130 -12.49 -11.74 9.29
C GLN A 130 -12.12 -10.72 10.37
N ILE A 131 -11.05 -9.96 10.15
CA ILE A 131 -10.46 -9.03 11.11
C ILE A 131 -10.48 -7.64 10.48
N SER A 132 -11.21 -6.71 11.08
CA SER A 132 -11.23 -5.32 10.63
C SER A 132 -9.84 -4.71 10.64
N LEU A 133 -9.72 -3.67 9.82
CA LEU A 133 -8.54 -2.82 9.74
C LEU A 133 -8.10 -2.33 11.14
N MET A 134 -9.06 -1.99 12.00
CA MET A 134 -8.80 -1.46 13.34
C MET A 134 -8.14 -2.48 14.27
N VAL A 135 -8.65 -3.72 14.30
CA VAL A 135 -8.04 -4.79 15.11
C VAL A 135 -6.62 -5.08 14.62
N ARG A 136 -6.39 -5.04 13.30
CA ARG A 136 -5.05 -5.20 12.73
C ARG A 136 -4.08 -4.08 13.12
N PHE A 137 -4.57 -2.86 13.32
CA PHE A 137 -3.76 -1.72 13.77
C PHE A 137 -3.50 -1.75 15.28
N ALA A 138 -4.51 -2.09 16.08
CA ALA A 138 -4.40 -2.11 17.53
C ALA A 138 -3.56 -3.29 18.05
N ALA A 139 -3.68 -4.46 17.41
CA ALA A 139 -3.04 -5.69 17.86
C ALA A 139 -2.44 -6.49 16.68
N PRO A 140 -1.47 -5.91 15.95
CA PRO A 140 -0.96 -6.49 14.69
C PRO A 140 -0.53 -7.96 14.84
N TYR A 141 0.18 -8.28 15.93
CA TYR A 141 0.80 -9.59 16.16
C TYR A 141 -0.07 -10.60 16.92
N ALA A 142 -1.28 -10.24 17.35
CA ALA A 142 -2.09 -11.11 18.22
C ALA A 142 -2.47 -12.46 17.59
N HIS A 143 -2.43 -12.58 16.26
CA HIS A 143 -2.98 -13.72 15.53
C HIS A 143 -1.97 -14.45 14.63
N ILE A 144 -0.67 -14.16 14.73
CA ILE A 144 0.35 -14.76 13.88
C ILE A 144 1.28 -15.69 14.68
N ASN A 145 1.39 -16.93 14.25
CA ASN A 145 2.39 -17.87 14.78
C ASN A 145 3.67 -17.85 13.92
N LYS A 146 4.76 -18.45 14.41
CA LYS A 146 6.06 -18.48 13.71
C LYS A 146 6.00 -19.10 12.31
N ALA A 147 5.15 -20.12 12.11
CA ALA A 147 5.00 -20.78 10.81
C ALA A 147 4.29 -19.86 9.79
N GLN A 148 3.23 -19.17 10.21
CA GLN A 148 2.53 -18.16 9.43
C GLN A 148 3.43 -16.97 9.12
N GLU A 149 4.26 -16.55 10.08
CA GLU A 149 5.26 -15.50 9.90
C GLU A 149 6.24 -15.84 8.76
N LYS A 150 6.82 -17.04 8.81
CA LYS A 150 7.71 -17.54 7.76
C LYS A 150 7.01 -17.59 6.39
N LYS A 151 5.75 -18.06 6.37
CA LYS A 151 4.94 -18.09 5.14
C LYS A 151 4.68 -16.68 4.61
N LEU A 152 4.31 -15.74 5.48
CA LEU A 152 4.04 -14.35 5.12
C LEU A 152 5.28 -13.67 4.53
N ARG A 153 6.43 -13.86 5.15
CA ARG A 153 7.71 -13.36 4.63
C ARG A 153 8.01 -13.92 3.24
N SER A 154 7.73 -15.21 3.00
CA SER A 154 7.89 -15.83 1.68
C SER A 154 6.97 -15.22 0.62
N LEU A 155 5.72 -14.92 0.99
CA LEU A 155 4.75 -14.26 0.10
C LEU A 155 5.17 -12.81 -0.21
N CYS A 156 5.64 -12.05 0.79
CA CYS A 156 6.18 -10.70 0.58
C CYS A 156 7.37 -10.69 -0.39
N LYS A 157 8.32 -11.64 -0.22
CA LYS A 157 9.43 -11.83 -1.17
C LYS A 157 8.94 -12.17 -2.58
N SER A 158 7.88 -12.95 -2.68
CA SER A 158 7.27 -13.30 -3.98
C SER A 158 6.64 -12.09 -4.66
N LEU A 159 5.95 -11.21 -3.91
CA LEU A 159 5.46 -9.92 -4.45
C LEU A 159 6.59 -9.02 -4.96
N LEU A 160 7.67 -8.88 -4.19
CA LEU A 160 8.84 -8.10 -4.62
C LEU A 160 9.48 -8.69 -5.88
N LYS A 161 9.49 -10.03 -6.03
CA LYS A 161 9.95 -10.68 -7.25
C LYS A 161 9.05 -10.34 -8.45
N TYR A 162 7.72 -10.28 -8.28
CA TYR A 162 6.81 -9.85 -9.35
C TYR A 162 6.98 -8.38 -9.71
N ALA A 163 7.27 -7.51 -8.74
CA ALA A 163 7.60 -6.11 -9.00
C ALA A 163 8.89 -5.96 -9.85
N GLY A 164 9.84 -6.90 -9.72
CA GLY A 164 11.04 -7.00 -10.56
C GLY A 164 10.88 -7.83 -11.86
N SER A 165 9.66 -8.26 -12.21
CA SER A 165 9.36 -9.04 -13.43
C SER A 165 9.74 -8.27 -14.71
N PRO A 166 10.18 -8.92 -15.80
CA PRO A 166 10.36 -8.23 -17.08
C PRO A 166 9.02 -7.82 -17.73
N VAL A 167 7.88 -8.33 -17.27
CA VAL A 167 6.57 -8.02 -17.86
C VAL A 167 5.95 -6.79 -17.20
N ARG A 168 5.89 -5.66 -17.90
CA ARG A 168 5.42 -4.35 -17.39
C ARG A 168 4.07 -4.45 -16.67
N SER A 169 3.07 -5.10 -17.27
CA SER A 169 1.74 -5.23 -16.68
C SER A 169 1.76 -5.97 -15.33
N THR A 170 2.57 -7.02 -15.22
CA THR A 170 2.80 -7.76 -13.96
C THR A 170 3.49 -6.89 -12.92
N GLN A 171 4.49 -6.08 -13.31
CA GLN A 171 5.16 -5.17 -12.39
C GLN A 171 4.19 -4.14 -11.81
N MET A 172 3.41 -3.48 -12.66
CA MET A 172 2.44 -2.45 -12.23
C MET A 172 1.41 -3.02 -11.25
N LYS A 173 0.88 -4.22 -11.54
CA LYS A 173 -0.04 -4.93 -10.64
C LYS A 173 0.60 -5.28 -9.31
N ALA A 174 1.85 -5.75 -9.31
CA ALA A 174 2.59 -6.06 -8.08
C ALA A 174 2.84 -4.81 -7.23
N LEU A 175 3.24 -3.69 -7.85
CA LEU A 175 3.48 -2.43 -7.17
C LEU A 175 2.20 -1.87 -6.53
N GLU A 176 1.06 -1.99 -7.23
CA GLU A 176 -0.25 -1.59 -6.69
C GLU A 176 -0.66 -2.41 -5.47
N GLU A 177 -0.48 -3.73 -5.53
CA GLU A 177 -0.76 -4.63 -4.41
C GLU A 177 0.16 -4.35 -3.22
N ILE A 178 1.44 -4.06 -3.46
CA ILE A 178 2.39 -3.67 -2.40
C ILE A 178 1.94 -2.39 -1.69
N LYS A 179 1.61 -1.33 -2.44
CA LYS A 179 1.10 -0.06 -1.87
C LYS A 179 -0.12 -0.31 -0.99
N THR A 180 -1.09 -1.05 -1.53
CA THR A 180 -2.35 -1.35 -0.85
C THR A 180 -2.12 -2.15 0.44
N LEU A 181 -1.34 -3.23 0.38
CA LEU A 181 -1.05 -4.08 1.53
C LEU A 181 -0.25 -3.35 2.63
N ALA A 182 0.71 -2.49 2.26
CA ALA A 182 1.51 -1.74 3.22
C ALA A 182 0.66 -0.76 4.07
N ILE A 183 -0.39 -0.22 3.48
CA ILE A 183 -1.34 0.67 4.17
C ILE A 183 -2.32 -0.13 5.03
N GLU A 184 -2.80 -1.26 4.53
CA GLU A 184 -3.86 -2.07 5.15
C GLU A 184 -3.38 -2.98 6.29
N ASP A 185 -2.10 -3.38 6.33
CA ASP A 185 -1.61 -4.30 7.35
C ASP A 185 -0.19 -3.91 7.83
N PRO A 186 -0.05 -3.44 9.09
CA PRO A 186 1.22 -3.05 9.68
C PRO A 186 2.30 -4.12 9.57
N ILE A 187 1.91 -5.37 9.82
CA ILE A 187 2.84 -6.50 9.78
C ILE A 187 3.37 -6.73 8.37
N VAL A 188 2.51 -6.58 7.37
CA VAL A 188 2.92 -6.77 5.97
C VAL A 188 3.90 -5.66 5.58
N CYS A 189 3.63 -4.42 6.00
CA CYS A 189 4.57 -3.29 5.84
C CYS A 189 5.94 -3.60 6.48
N ASP A 190 5.96 -4.10 7.71
CA ASP A 190 7.20 -4.45 8.42
C ASP A 190 7.98 -5.59 7.74
N PHE A 191 7.27 -6.59 7.21
CA PHE A 191 7.93 -7.66 6.46
C PHE A 191 8.46 -7.19 5.11
N LEU A 192 7.76 -6.28 4.44
CA LEU A 192 8.23 -5.68 3.19
C LEU A 192 9.46 -4.81 3.44
N SER A 193 9.49 -3.99 4.50
CA SER A 193 10.64 -3.15 4.85
C SER A 193 11.86 -3.98 5.27
N ALA A 194 11.64 -5.14 5.90
CA ALA A 194 12.70 -6.09 6.24
C ALA A 194 13.20 -6.91 5.04
N CYS A 195 12.58 -6.80 3.86
CA CYS A 195 13.05 -7.45 2.63
C CYS A 195 14.03 -6.55 1.86
N ASN A 196 14.78 -7.13 0.94
CA ASN A 196 15.67 -6.37 0.07
C ASN A 196 14.86 -5.58 -0.97
N LEU A 197 14.68 -4.27 -0.74
CA LEU A 197 13.96 -3.37 -1.65
C LEU A 197 14.71 -3.07 -2.95
N GLN A 198 15.95 -3.54 -3.12
CA GLN A 198 16.68 -3.45 -4.40
C GLN A 198 15.92 -4.12 -5.56
N HIS A 199 15.01 -5.05 -5.27
CA HIS A 199 14.14 -5.65 -6.29
C HIS A 199 13.08 -4.70 -6.85
N LEU A 200 12.84 -3.56 -6.21
CA LEU A 200 11.91 -2.55 -6.70
C LEU A 200 12.53 -1.62 -7.74
N VAL A 201 13.84 -1.69 -7.99
CA VAL A 201 14.48 -0.85 -9.01
C VAL A 201 13.88 -1.15 -10.39
N PRO A 202 13.32 -0.14 -11.08
CA PRO A 202 12.64 -0.35 -12.35
C PRO A 202 13.67 -0.72 -13.40
N LYS A 203 13.44 -1.81 -14.12
CA LYS A 203 14.31 -2.26 -15.22
C LYS A 203 14.15 -1.39 -16.48
N TYR A 204 12.98 -0.79 -16.64
CA TYR A 204 12.63 0.05 -17.78
C TYR A 204 12.61 1.51 -17.37
N ARG A 205 12.98 2.40 -18.30
CA ARG A 205 13.01 3.86 -18.09
C ARG A 205 11.66 4.53 -18.32
N GLU A 206 10.57 3.78 -18.15
CA GLU A 206 9.23 4.33 -18.35
C GLU A 206 8.85 5.21 -17.15
N PRO A 207 8.39 6.45 -17.38
CA PRO A 207 8.13 7.40 -16.30
C PRO A 207 7.07 6.89 -15.32
N ASP A 208 6.00 6.27 -15.82
CA ASP A 208 4.93 5.72 -14.98
C ASP A 208 5.42 4.61 -14.05
N LEU A 209 6.31 3.75 -14.55
CA LEU A 209 6.87 2.64 -13.78
C LEU A 209 7.83 3.17 -12.70
N ILE A 210 8.68 4.14 -13.05
CA ILE A 210 9.58 4.81 -12.09
C ILE A 210 8.76 5.44 -10.96
N MET A 211 7.70 6.17 -11.31
CA MET A 211 6.80 6.79 -10.34
C MET A 211 6.06 5.75 -9.49
N ALA A 212 5.54 4.69 -10.09
CA ALA A 212 4.86 3.61 -9.36
C ALA A 212 5.80 2.89 -8.39
N THR A 213 7.04 2.62 -8.81
CA THR A 213 8.09 2.08 -7.95
C THR A 213 8.39 3.03 -6.79
N SER A 214 8.67 4.31 -7.09
CA SER A 214 9.03 5.30 -6.07
C SER A 214 7.93 5.41 -5.01
N ARG A 215 6.66 5.41 -5.45
CA ARG A 215 5.50 5.38 -4.55
C ARG A 215 5.44 4.08 -3.74
N ALA A 216 5.63 2.91 -4.36
CA ALA A 216 5.65 1.65 -3.62
C ALA A 216 6.75 1.61 -2.54
N VAL A 217 7.95 2.13 -2.84
CA VAL A 217 9.05 2.26 -1.89
C VAL A 217 8.67 3.21 -0.76
N GLY A 218 8.16 4.41 -1.06
CA GLY A 218 7.74 5.36 -0.03
C GLY A 218 6.57 4.85 0.83
N CYS A 219 5.69 4.00 0.28
CA CYS A 219 4.66 3.27 1.03
C CYS A 219 5.22 2.22 1.99
N ILE A 220 6.48 1.79 1.84
CA ILE A 220 7.12 0.81 2.73
C ILE A 220 8.00 1.54 3.75
N GLU A 221 8.74 2.55 3.32
CA GLU A 221 9.78 3.20 4.12
C GLU A 221 9.25 4.30 5.04
N ASN A 222 8.09 4.89 4.75
CA ASN A 222 7.59 6.06 5.47
C ASN A 222 6.89 5.72 6.80
N ALA A 223 7.64 5.08 7.71
CA ALA A 223 7.14 4.59 8.99
C ALA A 223 6.45 5.69 9.84
N LYS A 224 6.98 6.91 9.82
CA LYS A 224 6.41 8.06 10.56
C LYS A 224 4.99 8.40 10.08
N VAL A 225 4.75 8.37 8.77
CA VAL A 225 3.42 8.63 8.21
C VAL A 225 2.47 7.48 8.53
N HIS A 226 2.94 6.24 8.43
CA HIS A 226 2.14 5.10 8.88
C HIS A 226 1.72 5.20 10.34
N GLU A 227 2.66 5.52 11.24
CA GLU A 227 2.38 5.69 12.67
C GLU A 227 1.36 6.80 12.93
N LEU A 228 1.59 7.98 12.36
CA LEU A 228 0.71 9.14 12.50
C LEU A 228 -0.73 8.82 12.05
N TRP A 229 -0.89 8.24 10.88
CA TRP A 229 -2.20 7.95 10.31
C TRP A 229 -2.87 6.73 10.97
N ARG A 230 -2.12 5.69 11.35
CA ARG A 230 -2.67 4.55 12.11
C ARG A 230 -3.18 5.00 13.47
N HIS A 231 -2.43 5.84 14.18
CA HIS A 231 -2.87 6.41 15.46
C HIS A 231 -4.15 7.22 15.31
N THR A 232 -4.20 8.09 14.29
CA THR A 232 -5.40 8.87 13.97
C THR A 232 -6.60 7.97 13.68
N LEU A 233 -6.44 6.95 12.83
CA LEU A 233 -7.52 6.02 12.51
C LEU A 233 -8.04 5.27 13.74
N LEU A 234 -7.14 4.82 14.62
CA LEU A 234 -7.50 4.17 15.88
C LEU A 234 -8.28 5.09 16.82
N LEU A 235 -7.86 6.35 16.98
CA LEU A 235 -8.58 7.33 17.78
C LEU A 235 -9.98 7.58 17.21
N THR A 236 -10.08 7.78 15.88
CA THR A 236 -11.38 8.07 15.25
C THR A 236 -12.38 6.93 15.38
N TYR A 237 -11.92 5.68 15.37
CA TYR A 237 -12.79 4.52 15.58
C TYR A 237 -13.30 4.42 17.01
N ASN A 238 -12.47 4.75 18.01
CA ASN A 238 -12.88 4.72 19.41
C ASN A 238 -13.88 5.85 19.74
N ILE A 239 -13.91 6.94 18.96
CA ILE A 239 -14.83 8.05 19.18
C ILE A 239 -16.30 7.64 18.96
N ASP A 240 -16.58 6.63 18.13
CA ASP A 240 -17.94 6.10 17.96
C ASP A 240 -18.50 5.56 19.28
N ASP A 241 -17.69 4.84 20.07
CA ASP A 241 -18.08 4.35 21.39
C ASP A 241 -18.20 5.50 22.41
N ILE A 242 -17.32 6.52 22.30
CA ILE A 242 -17.33 7.70 23.17
C ILE A 242 -18.54 8.61 22.88
N PHE A 243 -19.15 8.51 21.69
CA PHE A 243 -20.31 9.31 21.30
C PHE A 243 -21.46 9.21 22.30
N HIS A 244 -21.60 8.04 22.93
CA HIS A 244 -22.60 7.83 23.96
C HIS A 244 -22.33 8.57 25.28
N ASN A 245 -21.11 9.07 25.50
CA ASN A 245 -20.67 9.62 26.78
C ASN A 245 -20.36 11.14 26.75
N GLY A 246 -20.44 11.80 25.59
CA GLY A 246 -20.26 13.26 25.48
C GLY A 246 -18.82 13.78 25.58
N ILE A 247 -17.79 12.92 25.50
CA ILE A 247 -16.37 13.28 25.72
C ILE A 247 -15.62 13.48 24.39
N TYR A 248 -16.20 14.22 23.43
CA TYR A 248 -15.61 14.38 22.08
C TYR A 248 -14.36 15.23 22.06
N GLN A 249 -14.38 16.31 22.84
CA GLN A 249 -13.43 17.39 22.68
C GLN A 249 -12.02 16.98 23.14
N LEU A 250 -11.95 16.10 24.13
CA LEU A 250 -10.70 15.50 24.63
C LEU A 250 -10.11 14.49 23.65
N ALA A 251 -10.93 13.65 23.00
CA ALA A 251 -10.41 12.66 22.07
C ALA A 251 -9.87 13.29 20.77
N LEU A 252 -10.49 14.39 20.30
CA LEU A 252 -10.02 15.11 19.12
C LEU A 252 -8.79 15.98 19.39
N SER A 253 -8.59 16.45 20.63
CA SER A 253 -7.39 17.25 20.96
C SER A 253 -6.09 16.45 20.85
N ASP A 254 -6.16 15.12 20.97
CA ASP A 254 -5.00 14.23 20.82
C ASP A 254 -4.59 14.04 19.35
N ILE A 255 -5.46 14.39 18.39
CA ILE A 255 -5.16 14.28 16.97
C ILE A 255 -4.36 15.50 16.53
N ASN A 256 -3.11 15.27 16.13
CA ASN A 256 -2.26 16.31 15.58
C ASN A 256 -2.64 16.62 14.12
N VAL A 257 -3.69 17.43 13.94
CA VAL A 257 -4.24 17.81 12.62
C VAL A 257 -3.19 18.51 11.74
N GLU A 258 -2.31 19.32 12.33
CA GLU A 258 -1.28 20.03 11.57
C GLU A 258 -0.18 19.08 11.07
N ALA A 259 0.19 18.06 11.85
CA ALA A 259 1.08 16.99 11.36
C ALA A 259 0.45 16.21 10.21
N LEU A 260 -0.86 15.91 10.29
CA LEU A 260 -1.59 15.24 9.21
C LEU A 260 -1.60 16.09 7.93
N LYS A 261 -1.94 17.39 8.03
CA LYS A 261 -1.84 18.34 6.91
C LYS A 261 -0.42 18.44 6.36
N GLY A 262 0.59 18.49 7.23
CA GLY A 262 2.00 18.49 6.85
C GLY A 262 2.38 17.25 6.03
N SER A 263 1.89 16.07 6.43
CA SER A 263 2.12 14.83 5.69
C SER A 263 1.45 14.82 4.31
N LEU A 264 0.27 15.45 4.17
CA LEU A 264 -0.43 15.60 2.88
C LEU A 264 0.26 16.61 1.95
N ARG A 265 0.99 17.59 2.48
CA ARG A 265 1.74 18.59 1.71
C ARG A 265 3.12 18.10 1.27
N ASN A 266 3.67 17.11 1.97
CA ASN A 266 4.99 16.58 1.67
C ASN A 266 4.95 15.72 0.41
N GLY A 267 5.63 16.14 -0.67
CA GLY A 267 5.61 15.44 -1.96
C GLY A 267 6.04 13.98 -1.92
N ASN A 268 6.88 13.58 -0.96
CA ASN A 268 7.35 12.20 -0.79
C ASN A 268 6.40 11.33 0.05
N ALA A 269 5.47 11.95 0.78
CA ALA A 269 4.55 11.28 1.70
C ALA A 269 3.08 11.42 1.31
N SER A 270 2.77 12.40 0.47
CA SER A 270 1.41 12.85 0.16
C SER A 270 0.57 11.72 -0.40
N PHE A 271 1.13 10.85 -1.22
CA PHE A 271 0.40 9.71 -1.77
C PHE A 271 0.03 8.66 -0.70
N THR A 272 0.94 8.34 0.23
CA THR A 272 0.66 7.42 1.35
C THR A 272 -0.39 8.04 2.28
N ALA A 273 -0.21 9.32 2.63
CA ALA A 273 -1.13 10.09 3.46
C ALA A 273 -2.52 10.19 2.81
N ALA A 274 -2.59 10.43 1.51
CA ALA A 274 -3.85 10.52 0.76
C ALA A 274 -4.64 9.21 0.81
N ARG A 275 -3.96 8.07 0.66
CA ARG A 275 -4.64 6.77 0.79
C ARG A 275 -5.17 6.52 2.20
N TYR A 276 -4.44 6.96 3.24
CA TYR A 276 -4.96 6.92 4.60
C TYR A 276 -6.16 7.85 4.79
N LEU A 277 -6.13 9.04 4.19
CA LEU A 277 -7.25 9.99 4.20
C LEU A 277 -8.50 9.40 3.52
N THR A 278 -8.35 8.75 2.37
CA THR A 278 -9.42 7.98 1.71
C THR A 278 -10.02 6.94 2.65
N LYS A 279 -9.20 6.17 3.37
CA LYS A 279 -9.70 5.20 4.36
C LYS A 279 -10.41 5.90 5.53
N LEU A 280 -9.88 7.01 6.03
CA LEU A 280 -10.49 7.82 7.08
C LEU A 280 -11.88 8.30 6.65
N ILE A 281 -12.02 8.85 5.45
CA ILE A 281 -13.31 9.32 4.90
C ILE A 281 -14.33 8.18 4.88
N ARG A 282 -13.94 7.00 4.39
CA ARG A 282 -14.83 5.84 4.28
C ARG A 282 -15.32 5.28 5.60
N ILE A 283 -14.49 5.36 6.65
CA ILE A 283 -14.86 4.82 7.97
C ILE A 283 -15.41 5.91 8.91
N SER A 284 -15.29 7.19 8.55
CA SER A 284 -15.70 8.30 9.42
C SER A 284 -17.22 8.39 9.55
N ASN A 285 -17.70 8.52 10.79
CA ASN A 285 -19.06 8.98 11.05
C ASN A 285 -19.23 10.46 10.63
N PRO A 286 -20.46 11.00 10.52
CA PRO A 286 -20.68 12.38 10.09
C PRO A 286 -19.94 13.45 10.90
N VAL A 287 -19.76 13.24 12.21
CA VAL A 287 -19.05 14.19 13.08
C VAL A 287 -17.55 14.18 12.80
N ILE A 288 -16.92 13.01 12.76
CA ILE A 288 -15.49 12.88 12.38
C ILE A 288 -15.27 13.38 10.95
N HIS A 289 -16.22 13.12 10.07
CA HIS A 289 -16.16 13.58 8.69
C HIS A 289 -16.09 15.12 8.63
N VAL A 290 -16.98 15.82 9.33
CA VAL A 290 -17.02 17.29 9.35
C VAL A 290 -15.83 17.89 10.09
N LEU A 291 -15.46 17.35 11.25
CA LEU A 291 -14.45 17.96 12.13
C LEU A 291 -13.01 17.65 11.71
N LEU A 292 -12.75 16.52 11.07
CA LEU A 292 -11.40 16.05 10.75
C LEU A 292 -11.21 15.75 9.26
N ALA A 293 -12.02 14.86 8.69
CA ALA A 293 -11.78 14.37 7.33
C ALA A 293 -11.90 15.50 6.29
N ARG A 294 -12.91 16.38 6.43
CA ARG A 294 -13.14 17.51 5.52
C ARG A 294 -12.02 18.55 5.55
N PRO A 295 -11.56 19.09 6.71
CA PRO A 295 -10.40 19.97 6.74
C PRO A 295 -9.12 19.36 6.16
N LEU A 296 -8.90 18.06 6.34
CA LEU A 296 -7.77 17.34 5.75
C LEU A 296 -7.92 17.21 4.23
N TRP A 297 -9.12 16.89 3.75
CA TRP A 297 -9.45 16.84 2.33
C TRP A 297 -9.26 18.20 1.65
N ASP A 298 -9.75 19.29 2.25
CA ASP A 298 -9.56 20.64 1.74
C ASP A 298 -8.07 21.00 1.66
N SER A 299 -7.28 20.63 2.68
CA SER A 299 -5.82 20.83 2.63
C SER A 299 -5.16 19.97 1.58
N TYR A 300 -5.63 18.73 1.36
CA TYR A 300 -5.12 17.85 0.32
C TYR A 300 -5.42 18.41 -1.06
N MET A 301 -6.65 18.87 -1.33
CA MET A 301 -7.03 19.47 -2.60
C MET A 301 -6.23 20.74 -2.93
N LYS A 302 -5.87 21.55 -1.91
CA LYS A 302 -4.92 22.66 -2.09
C LYS A 302 -3.53 22.19 -2.50
N THR A 303 -3.03 21.10 -1.91
CA THR A 303 -1.77 20.48 -2.34
C THR A 303 -1.90 19.95 -3.77
N VAL A 304 -3.02 19.32 -4.12
CA VAL A 304 -3.27 18.78 -5.46
C VAL A 304 -3.22 19.88 -6.51
N ALA A 305 -3.88 21.01 -6.25
CA ALA A 305 -3.86 22.18 -7.13
C ALA A 305 -2.45 22.78 -7.28
N SER A 306 -1.64 22.74 -6.21
CA SER A 306 -0.28 23.31 -6.21
C SER A 306 0.75 22.39 -6.86
N PHE A 307 0.60 21.06 -6.73
CA PHE A 307 1.60 20.07 -7.15
C PHE A 307 0.99 18.84 -7.84
N PRO A 308 0.27 19.01 -8.97
CA PRO A 308 -0.53 17.95 -9.60
C PRO A 308 0.29 16.72 -10.02
N ALA A 309 1.58 16.88 -10.32
CA ALA A 309 2.47 15.79 -10.73
C ALA A 309 2.79 14.79 -9.59
N THR A 310 2.69 15.22 -8.32
CA THR A 310 3.00 14.36 -7.17
C THR A 310 1.81 13.50 -6.74
N ILE A 311 0.61 13.83 -7.23
CA ILE A 311 -0.67 13.27 -6.80
C ILE A 311 -0.99 11.95 -7.49
N GLU A 312 -1.61 11.06 -6.73
CA GLU A 312 -2.24 9.85 -7.26
C GLU A 312 -3.71 10.14 -7.55
N TRP A 313 -3.99 10.51 -8.81
CA TRP A 313 -5.32 10.91 -9.28
C TRP A 313 -6.40 9.84 -9.10
N SER A 314 -6.03 8.56 -9.03
CA SER A 314 -7.00 7.49 -8.75
C SER A 314 -7.67 7.67 -7.39
N ASN A 315 -6.96 8.16 -6.37
CA ASN A 315 -7.53 8.39 -5.04
C ASN A 315 -8.54 9.55 -5.08
N VAL A 316 -8.24 10.59 -5.86
CA VAL A 316 -9.13 11.74 -6.05
C VAL A 316 -10.39 11.31 -6.83
N ASN A 317 -10.21 10.58 -7.92
CA ASN A 317 -11.30 10.13 -8.77
C ASN A 317 -12.24 9.16 -8.04
N GLU A 318 -11.70 8.24 -7.24
CA GLU A 318 -12.51 7.30 -6.46
C GLU A 318 -13.38 8.06 -5.45
N GLU A 319 -12.84 9.06 -4.77
CA GLU A 319 -13.59 9.85 -3.77
C GLU A 319 -14.57 10.86 -4.39
N ILE A 320 -14.28 11.41 -5.56
CA ILE A 320 -15.26 12.22 -6.31
C ILE A 320 -16.42 11.33 -6.79
N SER A 321 -16.11 10.11 -7.23
CA SER A 321 -17.11 9.17 -7.75
C SER A 321 -17.97 8.53 -6.66
N SER A 322 -17.49 8.48 -5.41
CA SER A 322 -18.15 7.76 -4.32
C SER A 322 -19.42 8.43 -3.80
N SER A 323 -19.88 9.56 -4.37
CA SER A 323 -21.11 10.31 -4.01
C SER A 323 -21.27 10.72 -2.54
N HIS A 324 -20.23 10.55 -1.71
CA HIS A 324 -20.24 10.94 -0.29
C HIS A 324 -20.14 12.47 -0.09
N TRP A 325 -19.82 13.22 -1.14
CA TRP A 325 -19.75 14.68 -1.09
C TRP A 325 -21.04 15.30 -1.64
N PRO A 326 -21.71 16.20 -0.89
CA PRO A 326 -22.86 16.90 -1.42
C PRO A 326 -22.46 17.65 -2.71
N HIS A 327 -23.18 17.37 -3.80
CA HIS A 327 -22.90 17.86 -5.17
C HIS A 327 -22.72 19.39 -5.28
N SER A 328 -23.11 20.16 -4.27
CA SER A 328 -22.98 21.61 -4.23
C SER A 328 -21.56 22.13 -3.93
N GLN A 329 -20.56 21.26 -3.71
CA GLN A 329 -19.25 21.68 -3.23
C GLN A 329 -18.05 21.17 -4.04
N ILE A 330 -18.26 20.53 -5.20
CA ILE A 330 -17.15 20.23 -6.11
C ILE A 330 -16.69 21.56 -6.70
N PRO A 331 -15.45 22.02 -6.45
CA PRO A 331 -14.94 23.23 -7.08
C PRO A 331 -14.94 23.02 -8.59
N ILE A 332 -15.58 23.91 -9.34
CA ILE A 332 -15.77 23.84 -10.81
C ILE A 332 -14.44 24.08 -11.58
N TRP A 333 -13.28 23.86 -10.96
CA TRP A 333 -11.96 24.16 -11.52
C TRP A 333 -11.28 22.95 -12.19
N LEU A 334 -12.04 21.97 -12.67
CA LEU A 334 -11.53 20.81 -13.41
C LEU A 334 -11.91 20.87 -14.89
#